data_AF-A0A6J0ZGU7-F1
#
_entry.id   AF-A0A6J0ZGU7-F1
#
_cell.length_a   1.000
_cell.length_b   1.000
_cell.length_c   1.000
_cell.angle_alpha   90.00
_cell.angle_beta   90.00
_cell.angle_gamma   90.00
#
_symmetry.space_group_name_H-M   'P 1'
#
loop_
_entity.id
_entity.type
_entity.pdbx_description
1 polymer ?
#
loop_
_entity_poly.entity_id
_entity_poly.type
_entity_poly.pdbx_seq_one_letter_code
_entity_poly.pdbx_strand_id
1 'polypeptide(L)'
;MQSHSHTHLRAYMRTHTHTYGKISLPIVLSETGLLEPHIQGFFCNDTTIQYPRMAHYIIEDLALMKMGFFISIFTTSLGELIRVRGLQLSSPAFMSSTYVAMIYKQLGAFIFGSLASFSLTSIAKMTTGQLRPHFLATCLPDPTSFDYENGYISNYSCTGHPEDVLDARMSFYSENASLGMYCMV
;
A
#
# COMPACT_ATOMS: atom_id res chain seq x y z
N MET A 1 20.41 10.66 -33.96
CA MET A 1 19.45 10.98 -32.88
C MET A 1 18.94 9.76 -32.10
N GLN A 2 18.91 8.55 -32.67
CA GLN A 2 18.45 7.33 -31.98
C GLN A 2 19.36 6.87 -30.81
N SER A 3 20.68 7.04 -30.95
CA SER A 3 21.67 6.72 -29.90
C SER A 3 21.47 7.55 -28.61
N HIS A 4 21.13 8.84 -28.73
CA HIS A 4 20.93 9.72 -27.56
C HIS A 4 19.69 9.33 -26.74
N SER A 5 18.60 8.91 -27.40
CA SER A 5 17.36 8.46 -26.75
C SER A 5 17.57 7.19 -25.91
N HIS A 6 18.35 6.24 -26.40
CA HIS A 6 18.66 5.00 -25.67
C HIS A 6 19.52 5.24 -24.41
N THR A 7 20.48 6.15 -24.45
CA THR A 7 21.33 6.46 -23.28
C THR A 7 20.53 7.16 -22.19
N HIS A 8 19.63 8.09 -22.55
CA HIS A 8 18.71 8.71 -21.60
C HIS A 8 17.69 7.72 -21.03
N LEU A 9 17.16 6.80 -21.84
CA LEU A 9 16.25 5.75 -21.36
C LEU A 9 16.95 4.81 -20.37
N ARG A 10 18.21 4.42 -20.62
CA ARG A 10 19.00 3.59 -19.70
C ARG A 10 19.33 4.32 -18.39
N ALA A 11 19.70 5.59 -18.44
CA ALA A 11 19.92 6.40 -17.25
C ALA A 11 18.63 6.63 -16.44
N TYR A 12 17.51 6.86 -17.14
CA TYR A 12 16.17 6.95 -16.56
C TYR A 12 15.75 5.65 -15.88
N MET A 13 15.96 4.50 -16.54
CA MET A 13 15.68 3.18 -15.95
C MET A 13 16.51 2.95 -14.69
N ARG A 14 17.83 3.17 -14.72
CA ARG A 14 18.72 2.94 -13.57
C ARG A 14 18.38 3.83 -12.37
N THR A 15 18.05 5.10 -12.60
CA THR A 15 17.64 6.03 -11.52
C THR A 15 16.28 5.63 -10.93
N HIS A 16 15.34 5.18 -11.76
CA HIS A 16 14.05 4.70 -11.28
C HIS A 16 14.18 3.39 -10.49
N THR A 17 14.98 2.42 -10.93
CA THR A 17 15.21 1.16 -10.17
C THR A 17 15.74 1.41 -8.76
N HIS A 18 16.70 2.32 -8.61
CA HIS A 18 17.24 2.66 -7.30
C HIS A 18 16.21 3.40 -6.42
N THR A 19 15.37 4.23 -7.04
CA THR A 19 14.31 4.97 -6.33
C THR A 19 13.17 4.04 -5.91
N TYR A 20 12.76 3.08 -6.75
CA TYR A 20 11.80 2.04 -6.40
C TYR A 20 12.26 1.23 -5.19
N GLY A 21 13.53 0.82 -5.14
CA GLY A 21 14.06 0.06 -4.00
C GLY A 21 14.00 0.84 -2.68
N LYS A 22 14.26 2.16 -2.73
CA LYS A 22 14.14 3.03 -1.55
C LYS A 22 12.69 3.22 -1.11
N ILE A 23 11.77 3.40 -2.06
CA ILE A 23 10.37 3.68 -1.72
C ILE A 23 9.65 2.44 -1.19
N SER A 24 10.04 1.23 -1.64
CA SER A 24 9.49 -0.02 -1.15
C SER A 24 10.07 -0.47 0.19
N LEU A 25 11.15 0.16 0.67
CA LEU A 25 11.83 -0.24 1.91
C LEU A 25 10.89 -0.26 3.14
N PRO A 26 10.08 0.77 3.41
CA PRO A 26 9.16 0.77 4.55
C PRO A 26 8.12 -0.36 4.49
N ILE A 27 7.67 -0.71 3.28
CA ILE A 27 6.74 -1.82 3.05
C ILE A 27 7.41 -3.12 3.49
N VAL A 28 8.62 -3.40 3.00
CA VAL A 28 9.36 -4.62 3.34
C VAL A 28 9.68 -4.68 4.84
N LEU A 29 10.06 -3.56 5.44
CA LEU A 29 10.34 -3.49 6.89
C LEU A 29 9.09 -3.77 7.73
N SER A 30 7.92 -3.29 7.28
CA SER A 30 6.64 -3.53 7.95
C SER A 30 6.20 -4.99 7.81
N GLU A 31 6.29 -5.58 6.62
CA GLU A 31 5.91 -6.97 6.33
C GLU A 31 6.82 -8.00 7.04
N THR A 32 8.11 -7.68 7.17
CA THR A 32 9.07 -8.56 7.87
C THR A 32 8.97 -8.48 9.40
N GLY A 33 8.11 -7.60 9.94
CA GLY A 33 7.97 -7.39 11.38
C GLY A 33 9.23 -6.85 12.05
N LEU A 34 10.18 -6.29 11.28
CA LEU A 34 11.42 -5.73 11.83
C LEU A 34 11.17 -4.42 12.58
N LEU A 35 10.06 -3.76 12.25
CA LEU A 35 9.61 -2.53 12.88
C LEU A 35 8.34 -2.85 13.68
N GLU A 36 8.33 -2.53 14.98
CA GLU A 36 7.13 -2.68 15.81
C GLU A 36 6.23 -1.44 15.66
N PRO A 37 4.91 -1.61 15.53
CA PRO A 37 3.98 -0.50 15.46
C PRO A 37 3.91 0.22 16.81
N HIS A 38 3.56 1.50 16.76
CA HIS A 38 3.33 2.31 17.95
C HIS A 38 2.27 1.65 18.85
N ILE A 39 2.60 1.44 20.13
CA ILE A 39 1.66 0.86 21.10
C ILE A 39 0.77 1.97 21.64
N GLN A 40 -0.50 1.96 21.21
CA GLN A 40 -1.52 2.85 21.75
C GLN A 40 -2.26 2.16 22.92
N GLY A 41 -2.59 2.93 23.95
CA GLY A 41 -3.49 2.49 25.01
C GLY A 41 -4.96 2.53 24.60
N PHE A 42 -5.84 1.99 25.43
CA PHE A 42 -7.29 2.01 25.20
C PHE A 42 -8.05 2.37 26.48
N PHE A 43 -9.32 2.75 26.33
CA PHE A 43 -10.20 3.03 27.46
C PHE A 43 -10.98 1.77 27.86
N CYS A 44 -11.14 1.52 29.16
CA CYS A 44 -11.85 0.33 29.66
C CYS A 44 -13.32 0.25 29.19
N ASN A 45 -13.95 1.39 29.00
CA ASN A 45 -15.36 1.49 28.60
C ASN A 45 -15.55 1.66 27.09
N ASP A 46 -14.51 1.41 26.30
CA ASP A 46 -14.58 1.51 24.85
C ASP A 46 -15.22 0.24 24.26
N THR A 47 -16.47 0.37 23.85
CA THR A 47 -17.22 -0.71 23.17
C THR A 47 -16.82 -0.88 21.71
N THR A 48 -16.08 0.07 21.13
CA THR A 48 -15.70 0.03 19.71
C THR A 48 -14.64 -1.01 19.40
N ILE A 49 -13.90 -1.48 20.41
CA ILE A 49 -12.79 -2.46 20.32
C ILE A 49 -13.14 -3.86 20.84
N GLN A 50 -14.43 -4.13 21.10
CA GLN A 50 -14.95 -5.38 21.66
C GLN A 50 -15.67 -6.28 20.65
N TYR A 51 -15.68 -5.94 19.37
CA TYR A 51 -16.38 -6.72 18.36
C TYR A 51 -15.73 -8.09 18.13
N PRO A 52 -16.52 -9.14 17.84
CA PRO A 52 -15.97 -10.44 17.52
C PRO A 52 -15.14 -10.37 16.23
N ARG A 53 -14.05 -11.14 16.19
CA ARG A 53 -13.20 -11.27 15.00
C ARG A 53 -14.00 -11.95 13.88
N MET A 54 -14.25 -11.22 12.80
CA MET A 54 -14.80 -11.78 11.58
C MET A 54 -13.65 -12.21 10.66
N ALA A 55 -13.76 -13.39 10.07
CA ALA A 55 -12.79 -13.84 9.08
C ALA A 55 -12.96 -13.03 7.79
N HIS A 56 -11.94 -12.25 7.43
CA HIS A 56 -11.85 -11.59 6.13
C HIS A 56 -11.24 -12.54 5.10
N TYR A 57 -11.81 -12.64 3.89
CA TYR A 57 -11.36 -13.59 2.87
C TYR A 57 -10.25 -12.99 2.00
N ILE A 58 -9.01 -13.43 2.23
CA ILE A 58 -7.78 -12.98 1.54
C ILE A 58 -7.85 -13.09 0.00
N ILE A 59 -8.68 -14.01 -0.51
CA ILE A 59 -8.80 -14.27 -1.96
C ILE A 59 -9.47 -13.09 -2.70
N GLU A 60 -10.43 -12.41 -2.06
CA GLU A 60 -11.14 -11.29 -2.69
C GLU A 60 -10.23 -10.08 -2.84
N ASP A 61 -9.40 -9.81 -1.84
CA ASP A 61 -8.46 -8.69 -1.84
C ASP A 61 -7.44 -8.77 -2.98
N LEU A 62 -6.80 -9.93 -3.16
CA LEU A 62 -5.82 -10.11 -4.24
C LEU A 62 -6.45 -9.98 -5.63
N ALA A 63 -7.69 -10.47 -5.78
CA ALA A 63 -8.43 -10.33 -7.02
C ALA A 63 -8.72 -8.86 -7.33
N LEU A 64 -9.15 -8.08 -6.34
CA LEU A 64 -9.40 -6.64 -6.48
C LEU A 64 -8.13 -5.88 -6.88
N MET A 65 -7.00 -6.17 -6.23
CA MET A 65 -5.72 -5.54 -6.58
C MET A 65 -5.34 -5.83 -8.03
N LYS A 66 -5.40 -7.09 -8.46
CA LYS A 66 -5.07 -7.50 -9.84
C LYS A 66 -5.98 -6.85 -10.87
N MET A 67 -7.28 -6.82 -10.62
CA MET A 67 -8.26 -6.21 -11.52
C MET A 67 -8.04 -4.70 -11.64
N GLY A 68 -7.79 -4.00 -10.52
CA GLY A 68 -7.48 -2.57 -10.52
C GLY A 68 -6.26 -2.23 -11.37
N PHE A 69 -5.14 -2.92 -11.16
CA PHE A 69 -3.93 -2.73 -11.97
C PHE A 69 -4.19 -2.99 -13.46
N PHE A 70 -4.92 -4.07 -13.80
CA PHE A 70 -5.23 -4.40 -15.19
C PHE A 70 -6.04 -3.29 -15.88
N ILE A 71 -7.07 -2.77 -15.20
CA ILE A 71 -7.92 -1.71 -15.71
C ILE A 71 -7.12 -0.41 -15.92
N SER A 72 -6.29 0.01 -14.95
CA SER A 72 -5.47 1.22 -15.08
C SER A 72 -4.45 1.11 -16.22
N ILE A 73 -3.80 -0.05 -16.38
CA ILE A 73 -2.86 -0.29 -17.49
C ILE A 73 -3.59 -0.24 -18.84
N PHE A 74 -4.76 -0.89 -18.92
CA PHE A 74 -5.54 -0.94 -20.15
C PHE A 74 -6.02 0.46 -20.58
N THR A 75 -6.62 1.22 -19.66
CA THR A 75 -7.10 2.59 -19.91
C THR A 75 -5.97 3.54 -20.30
N THR A 76 -4.83 3.47 -19.61
CA THR A 76 -3.63 4.22 -19.93
C THR A 76 -3.12 3.91 -21.35
N SER A 77 -3.04 2.63 -21.71
CA SER A 77 -2.57 2.20 -23.02
C SER A 77 -3.50 2.65 -24.15
N LEU A 78 -4.82 2.60 -23.92
CA LEU A 78 -5.82 3.06 -24.87
C LEU A 78 -5.77 4.58 -25.04
N GLY A 79 -5.61 5.33 -23.95
CA GLY A 79 -5.47 6.79 -23.97
C GLY A 79 -4.27 7.25 -24.81
N GLU A 80 -3.11 6.64 -24.61
CA GLU A 80 -1.91 6.93 -25.41
C GLU A 80 -2.09 6.52 -26.88
N LEU A 81 -2.76 5.39 -27.16
CA LEU A 81 -3.07 4.97 -28.53
C LEU A 81 -3.96 5.99 -29.26
N ILE A 82 -5.02 6.48 -28.60
CA ILE A 82 -5.92 7.50 -29.16
C ILE A 82 -5.14 8.79 -29.41
N ARG A 83 -4.31 9.21 -28.45
CA ARG A 83 -3.49 10.42 -28.55
C ARG A 83 -2.53 10.37 -29.73
N VAL A 84 -1.83 9.24 -29.91
CA VAL A 84 -0.91 9.03 -31.04
C VAL A 84 -1.64 9.03 -32.38
N ARG A 85 -2.84 8.45 -32.45
CA ARG A 85 -3.68 8.48 -33.67
C ARG A 85 -4.20 9.88 -33.98
N GLY A 86 -4.61 10.64 -32.96
CA GLY A 86 -5.12 12.01 -33.13
C GLY A 86 -4.07 13.03 -33.55
N LEU A 87 -2.81 12.85 -33.14
CA LEU A 87 -1.69 13.76 -33.45
C LEU A 87 -1.04 13.52 -34.82
N GLN A 88 -1.53 12.57 -35.64
CA GLN A 88 -1.02 12.27 -37.00
C GLN A 88 0.51 12.21 -37.11
N LEU A 89 1.21 11.58 -36.14
CA LEU A 89 2.66 11.42 -36.22
C LEU A 89 3.02 10.55 -37.44
N SER A 90 3.59 11.20 -38.45
CA SER A 90 3.55 10.79 -39.87
C SER A 90 4.51 9.67 -40.31
N SER A 91 5.11 8.86 -39.41
CA SER A 91 6.05 7.80 -39.83
C SER A 91 6.02 6.53 -38.94
N PRO A 92 5.78 5.33 -39.52
CA PRO A 92 5.60 4.07 -38.77
C PRO A 92 6.84 3.62 -37.99
N ALA A 93 8.06 3.95 -38.45
CA ALA A 93 9.31 3.61 -37.74
C ALA A 93 9.60 4.53 -36.54
N PHE A 94 9.17 5.79 -36.61
CA PHE A 94 9.28 6.74 -35.51
C PHE A 94 8.18 6.50 -34.45
N MET A 95 7.01 6.05 -34.90
CA MET A 95 5.88 5.69 -34.04
C MET A 95 6.22 4.54 -33.09
N SER A 96 6.88 3.47 -33.54
CA SER A 96 7.13 2.30 -32.67
C SER A 96 8.09 2.62 -31.51
N SER A 97 9.21 3.28 -31.77
CA SER A 97 10.19 3.63 -30.74
C SER A 97 9.67 4.69 -29.77
N THR A 98 8.90 5.67 -30.26
CA THR A 98 8.34 6.75 -29.42
C THR A 98 7.17 6.24 -28.59
N TYR A 99 6.27 5.44 -29.18
CA TYR A 99 5.16 4.82 -28.48
C TYR A 99 5.62 3.95 -27.32
N VAL A 100 6.62 3.09 -27.54
CA VAL A 100 7.20 2.24 -26.48
C VAL A 100 7.84 3.09 -25.38
N ALA A 101 8.54 4.17 -25.72
CA ALA A 101 9.13 5.07 -24.73
C ALA A 101 8.08 5.81 -23.89
N MET A 102 6.94 6.19 -24.49
CA MET A 102 5.84 6.87 -23.81
C MET A 102 5.11 5.92 -22.85
N ILE A 103 4.76 4.72 -23.33
CA ILE A 103 4.16 3.68 -22.48
C ILE A 103 5.08 3.31 -21.32
N TYR A 104 6.39 3.17 -21.58
CA TYR A 104 7.35 2.85 -20.52
C TYR A 104 7.43 3.97 -19.47
N LYS A 105 7.44 5.23 -19.88
CA LYS A 105 7.44 6.38 -18.97
C LYS A 105 6.16 6.44 -18.13
N GLN A 106 5.01 6.26 -18.78
CA GLN A 106 3.71 6.34 -18.12
C GLN A 106 3.49 5.18 -17.15
N LEU A 107 3.76 3.94 -17.56
CA LEU A 107 3.68 2.77 -16.69
C LEU A 107 4.69 2.85 -15.54
N GLY A 108 5.89 3.35 -15.80
CA GLY A 108 6.89 3.59 -14.76
C GLY A 108 6.38 4.57 -13.71
N ALA A 109 5.86 5.73 -14.14
CA ALA A 109 5.28 6.71 -13.22
C ALA A 109 4.09 6.13 -12.43
N PHE A 110 3.24 5.34 -13.09
CA PHE A 110 2.11 4.67 -12.43
C PHE A 110 2.57 3.70 -11.32
N ILE A 111 3.50 2.80 -11.62
CA ILE A 111 4.06 1.85 -10.62
C ILE A 111 4.77 2.60 -9.49
N PHE A 112 5.44 3.71 -9.82
CA PHE A 112 6.11 4.54 -8.82
C PHE A 112 5.12 5.12 -7.81
N GLY A 113 4.06 5.77 -8.29
CA GLY A 113 3.06 6.35 -7.41
C GLY A 113 2.28 5.28 -6.63
N SER A 114 2.06 4.09 -7.19
CA SER A 114 1.42 3.00 -6.44
C SER A 114 2.30 2.52 -5.29
N LEU A 115 3.61 2.32 -5.54
CA LEU A 115 4.56 1.94 -4.50
C LEU A 115 4.73 3.05 -3.45
N ALA A 116 4.72 4.32 -3.88
CA ALA A 116 4.75 5.46 -2.96
C ALA A 116 3.53 5.48 -2.04
N SER A 117 2.34 5.23 -2.60
CA SER A 117 1.06 5.23 -1.87
C SER A 117 1.00 4.09 -0.86
N PHE A 118 1.44 2.89 -1.24
CA PHE A 118 1.58 1.77 -0.29
C PHE A 118 2.60 2.05 0.80
N SER A 119 3.76 2.57 0.46
CA SER A 119 4.80 2.91 1.43
C SER A 119 4.30 3.91 2.47
N LEU A 120 3.63 4.97 2.01
CA LEU A 120 3.02 5.96 2.90
C LEU A 120 1.95 5.33 3.79
N THR A 121 1.14 4.43 3.24
CA THR A 121 0.12 3.69 3.98
C THR A 121 0.74 2.81 5.07
N SER A 122 1.78 2.03 4.75
CA SER A 122 2.49 1.22 5.74
C SER A 122 3.08 2.09 6.85
N ILE A 123 3.75 3.19 6.51
CA ILE A 123 4.29 4.14 7.51
C ILE A 123 3.16 4.71 8.37
N ALA A 124 2.04 5.11 7.77
CA ALA A 124 0.90 5.65 8.49
C ALA A 124 0.29 4.62 9.47
N LYS A 125 0.14 3.36 9.06
CA LYS A 125 -0.29 2.25 9.93
C LYS A 125 0.63 2.11 11.14
N MET A 126 1.94 2.06 10.90
CA MET A 126 2.94 1.86 11.94
C MET A 126 3.02 3.03 12.93
N THR A 127 2.84 4.26 12.44
CA THR A 127 2.93 5.48 13.25
C THR A 127 1.66 5.76 14.04
N THR A 128 0.48 5.49 13.47
CA THR A 128 -0.80 5.72 14.15
C THR A 128 -1.08 4.64 15.20
N GLY A 129 -0.77 3.36 14.90
CA GLY A 129 -0.96 2.26 15.85
C GLY A 129 -2.39 2.10 16.36
N GLN A 130 -3.37 2.55 15.57
CA GLN A 130 -4.76 2.60 16.01
C GLN A 130 -5.34 1.19 16.11
N LEU A 131 -6.00 0.89 17.23
CA LEU A 131 -6.54 -0.45 17.53
C LEU A 131 -7.77 -0.80 16.68
N ARG A 132 -7.86 -2.05 16.20
CA ARG A 132 -9.00 -2.56 15.42
C ARG A 132 -10.21 -2.87 16.32
N PRO A 133 -11.43 -2.88 15.75
CA PRO A 133 -12.63 -3.20 16.51
C PRO A 133 -12.66 -4.57 17.20
N HIS A 134 -11.82 -5.51 16.76
CA HIS A 134 -11.69 -6.87 17.35
C HIS A 134 -10.41 -7.05 18.18
N PHE A 135 -9.79 -5.94 18.58
CA PHE A 135 -8.52 -5.96 19.32
C PHE A 135 -8.64 -6.69 20.65
N LEU A 136 -9.66 -6.41 21.48
CA LEU A 136 -9.81 -7.06 22.78
C LEU A 136 -10.10 -8.55 22.68
N ALA A 137 -10.87 -8.96 21.66
CA ALA A 137 -11.14 -10.37 21.37
C ALA A 137 -9.88 -11.15 20.96
N THR A 138 -8.85 -10.45 20.47
CA THR A 138 -7.61 -11.05 19.95
C THR A 138 -6.46 -10.97 20.96
N CYS A 139 -6.31 -9.82 21.62
CA CYS A 139 -5.26 -9.59 22.62
C CYS A 139 -5.53 -10.34 23.94
N LEU A 140 -6.79 -10.50 24.34
CA LEU A 140 -7.20 -11.12 25.61
C LEU A 140 -6.33 -10.62 26.78
N PRO A 141 -6.47 -9.34 27.16
CA PRO A 141 -5.61 -8.74 28.17
C PRO A 141 -5.94 -9.31 29.55
N ASP A 142 -4.93 -9.63 30.35
CA ASP A 142 -5.11 -10.24 31.67
C ASP A 142 -5.82 -9.28 32.63
N PRO A 143 -7.03 -9.58 33.13
CA PRO A 143 -7.84 -8.66 33.93
C PRO A 143 -7.22 -8.30 35.28
N THR A 144 -6.18 -9.02 35.70
CA THR A 144 -5.38 -8.76 36.91
C THR A 144 -4.25 -7.76 36.68
N SER A 145 -3.97 -7.39 35.43
CA SER A 145 -2.81 -6.56 35.06
C SER A 145 -3.14 -5.06 34.91
N PHE A 146 -4.41 -4.66 35.02
CA PHE A 146 -4.83 -3.26 34.88
C PHE A 146 -5.99 -2.88 35.82
N ASP A 147 -5.87 -1.73 36.47
CA ASP A 147 -6.91 -1.18 37.34
C ASP A 147 -8.02 -0.52 36.51
N TYR A 148 -9.23 -1.08 36.56
CA TYR A 148 -10.42 -0.52 35.90
C TYR A 148 -10.83 0.88 36.40
N GLU A 149 -10.25 1.37 37.51
CA GLU A 149 -10.53 2.70 38.06
C GLU A 149 -9.88 3.82 37.24
N ASN A 150 -8.72 3.56 36.63
CA ASN A 150 -8.06 4.51 35.73
C ASN A 150 -8.60 4.26 34.33
N GLY A 151 -9.59 5.03 33.91
CA GLY A 151 -10.33 4.80 32.65
C GLY A 151 -9.49 4.66 31.36
N TYR A 152 -8.18 4.95 31.35
CA TYR A 152 -7.25 4.72 30.23
C TYR A 152 -6.09 3.79 30.62
N ILE A 153 -5.90 2.71 29.86
CA ILE A 153 -4.86 1.69 30.07
C ILE A 153 -3.78 1.85 29.00
N SER A 154 -2.55 2.16 29.41
CA SER A 154 -1.39 2.24 28.52
C SER A 154 -0.45 1.03 28.61
N ASN A 155 -0.44 0.32 29.74
CA ASN A 155 0.40 -0.84 29.98
C ASN A 155 -0.47 -2.09 30.14
N TYR A 156 -0.41 -2.98 29.17
CA TYR A 156 -1.14 -4.25 29.18
C TYR A 156 -0.30 -5.34 28.50
N SER A 157 -0.47 -6.58 28.93
CA SER A 157 0.10 -7.75 28.27
C SER A 157 -1.01 -8.50 27.53
N CYS A 158 -0.73 -8.92 26.29
CA CYS A 158 -1.63 -9.76 25.52
C CYS A 158 -1.26 -11.22 25.69
N THR A 159 -2.26 -12.09 25.86
CA THR A 159 -2.08 -13.55 25.91
C THR A 159 -2.37 -14.23 24.57
N GLY A 160 -2.95 -13.49 23.62
CA GLY A 160 -3.22 -13.95 22.26
C GLY A 160 -1.98 -14.19 21.40
N HIS A 161 -2.19 -14.72 20.19
CA HIS A 161 -1.12 -15.01 19.24
C HIS A 161 -0.45 -13.71 18.75
N PRO A 162 0.90 -13.58 18.79
CA PRO A 162 1.59 -12.31 18.55
C PRO A 162 1.31 -11.72 17.15
N GLU A 163 1.20 -12.54 16.10
CA GLU A 163 0.91 -12.06 14.74
C GLU A 163 -0.50 -11.46 14.62
N ASP A 164 -1.49 -12.12 15.24
CA ASP A 164 -2.88 -11.65 15.24
C ASP A 164 -3.04 -10.38 16.06
N VAL A 165 -2.30 -10.29 17.18
CA VAL A 165 -2.26 -9.09 18.02
C VAL A 165 -1.62 -7.93 17.27
N LEU A 166 -0.57 -8.18 16.49
CA LEU A 166 0.08 -7.17 15.65
C LEU A 166 -0.88 -6.63 14.59
N ASP A 167 -1.59 -7.50 13.88
CA ASP A 167 -2.60 -7.10 12.89
C ASP A 167 -3.75 -6.32 13.54
N ALA A 168 -4.19 -6.76 14.73
CA ALA A 168 -5.23 -6.08 15.49
C ALA A 168 -4.82 -4.69 16.02
N ARG A 169 -3.51 -4.39 16.11
CA ARG A 169 -2.98 -3.06 16.48
C ARG A 169 -2.89 -2.08 15.31
N MET A 170 -3.22 -2.52 14.08
CA MET A 170 -3.13 -1.70 12.87
C MET A 170 -4.47 -1.59 12.17
N SER A 171 -5.32 -0.66 12.63
CA SER A 171 -6.69 -0.45 12.10
C SER A 171 -6.82 0.53 10.94
N PHE A 172 -5.84 1.42 10.74
CA PHE A 172 -6.04 2.57 9.88
C PHE A 172 -5.33 2.48 8.52
N TYR A 173 -6.10 2.80 7.47
CA TYR A 173 -5.83 2.64 6.03
C TYR A 173 -5.68 1.19 5.53
N SER A 174 -6.64 0.72 4.72
CA SER A 174 -6.47 -0.51 3.93
C SER A 174 -5.57 -0.22 2.73
N GLU A 175 -4.59 -1.09 2.49
CA GLU A 175 -3.78 -1.04 1.27
C GLU A 175 -4.68 -1.15 0.04
N ASN A 176 -5.66 -2.05 0.06
CA ASN A 176 -6.60 -2.24 -1.05
C ASN A 176 -7.40 -0.96 -1.35
N ALA A 177 -7.80 -0.22 -0.31
CA ALA A 177 -8.50 1.05 -0.48
C ALA A 177 -7.58 2.14 -1.07
N SER A 178 -6.33 2.21 -0.61
CA SER A 178 -5.34 3.14 -1.16
C SER A 178 -5.03 2.84 -2.63
N LEU A 179 -4.96 1.56 -3.01
CA LEU A 179 -4.80 1.18 -4.41
C LEU A 179 -6.04 1.55 -5.22
N GLY A 180 -7.24 1.27 -4.73
CA GLY A 180 -8.48 1.63 -5.41
C GLY A 180 -8.55 3.12 -5.74
N MET A 181 -8.18 3.98 -4.77
CA MET A 181 -8.06 5.42 -4.99
C MET A 181 -6.99 5.77 -6.03
N TYR A 182 -5.83 5.13 -5.96
CA TYR A 182 -4.73 5.40 -6.89
C TYR A 182 -5.04 4.94 -8.33
N CYS A 183 -5.73 3.81 -8.49
CA CYS A 183 -6.14 3.28 -9.79
C CYS A 183 -7.17 4.14 -10.53
N MET A 184 -7.83 5.09 -9.86
CA MET A 184 -8.71 6.07 -10.49
C MET A 184 -7.95 7.19 -11.23
N VAL A 185 -6.66 7.37 -10.95
CA VAL A 185 -5.79 8.38 -11.57
C VAL A 185 -5.31 7.90 -12.93
#